data_AF-A0AAV4YKF7-F1
#
_entry.id   AF-A0AAV4YKF7-F1
#
_cell.length_a   1.000
_cell.length_b   1.000
_cell.length_c   1.000
_cell.angle_alpha   90.00
_cell.angle_beta   90.00
_cell.angle_gamma   90.00
#
_symmetry.space_group_name_H-M   'P 1'
#
loop_
_entity.id
_entity.type
_entity.pdbx_description
1 polymer ?
#
loop_
_entity_poly.entity_id
_entity_poly.type
_entity_poly.pdbx_seq_one_letter_code
_entity_poly.pdbx_strand_id
1 'polypeptide(L)'
;MVAVVAILAAVAYPSFTYGLHKSRRAEAIKGLLSMQLKQEEFRISNTSYSGTPSQVGNPTSDYYTFTISGATATVYTLIATAKGSQSNDSSCTTLTLNKADTKTPSDCWK
;
A
#
# COMPACT_ATOMS: atom_id res chain seq x y z
N MET A 1 6.77 29.08 44.62
CA MET A 1 6.21 27.79 44.14
C MET A 1 6.03 27.92 42.64
N VAL A 2 6.84 27.20 41.87
CA VAL A 2 6.86 27.27 40.40
C VAL A 2 5.87 26.25 39.87
N ALA A 3 4.73 26.73 39.37
CA ALA A 3 3.76 25.92 38.65
C ALA A 3 3.99 26.14 37.14
N VAL A 4 4.88 25.34 36.55
CA VAL A 4 5.07 25.26 35.09
C VAL A 4 5.14 23.78 34.71
N VAL A 5 4.06 23.06 34.96
CA VAL A 5 3.86 21.71 34.40
C VAL A 5 2.38 21.54 34.10
N ALA A 6 1.92 22.10 32.99
CA ALA A 6 0.74 21.68 32.25
C ALA A 6 0.67 22.54 31.00
N ILE A 7 0.10 22.01 29.92
CA ILE A 7 -0.11 22.66 28.62
C ILE A 7 1.06 22.54 27.63
N LEU A 8 1.51 21.31 27.37
CA LEU A 8 1.98 20.91 26.02
C LEU A 8 1.40 19.53 25.60
N ALA A 9 0.24 19.14 26.13
CA ALA A 9 -0.34 17.81 25.86
C ALA A 9 -1.52 17.83 24.86
N ALA A 10 -1.76 18.91 24.12
CA ALA A 10 -3.00 19.07 23.34
C ALA A 10 -2.84 19.24 21.82
N VAL A 11 -1.62 19.20 21.26
CA VAL A 11 -1.42 19.45 19.81
C VAL A 11 -0.88 18.23 19.04
N ALA A 12 -0.45 17.17 19.73
CA ALA A 12 0.21 16.03 19.09
C ALA A 12 -0.72 14.91 18.58
N TYR A 13 -2.02 14.96 18.90
CA TYR A 13 -2.91 13.82 18.66
C TYR A 13 -3.39 13.66 17.21
N PRO A 14 -3.66 14.74 16.42
CA PRO A 14 -4.00 14.58 15.00
C PRO A 14 -2.78 14.23 14.12
N SER A 15 -1.60 14.71 14.49
CA SER A 15 -0.39 14.60 13.68
C SER A 15 0.23 13.20 13.71
N PHE A 16 0.14 12.51 14.84
CA PHE A 16 0.75 11.20 15.02
C PHE A 16 0.03 10.10 14.21
N THR A 17 -1.30 10.12 14.19
CA THR A 17 -2.10 9.16 13.41
C THR A 17 -1.89 9.35 11.91
N TYR A 18 -1.85 10.59 11.43
CA TYR A 18 -1.53 10.89 10.02
C TYR A 18 -0.15 10.37 9.61
N GLY A 19 0.88 10.58 10.44
CA GLY A 19 2.22 10.06 10.20
C GLY A 19 2.26 8.52 10.14
N LEU A 20 1.53 7.86 11.03
CA LEU A 20 1.43 6.40 11.06
C LEU A 20 0.72 5.83 9.82
N HIS A 21 -0.37 6.45 9.38
CA HIS A 21 -1.04 6.07 8.14
C HIS A 21 -0.15 6.25 6.91
N LYS A 22 0.61 7.36 6.84
CA LYS A 22 1.59 7.58 5.76
C LYS A 22 2.69 6.51 5.77
N SER A 23 3.24 6.18 6.93
CA SER A 23 4.25 5.12 7.05
C SER A 23 3.71 3.75 6.59
N ARG A 24 2.50 3.38 7.00
CA ARG A 24 1.85 2.13 6.57
C ARG A 24 1.54 2.11 5.08
N ARG A 25 1.13 3.25 4.49
CA ARG A 25 0.98 3.39 3.03
C ARG A 25 2.30 3.16 2.31
N ALA A 26 3.41 3.70 2.83
CA ALA A 26 4.73 3.48 2.22
C ALA A 26 5.12 2.00 2.22
N GLU A 27 4.85 1.25 3.30
CA GLU A 27 5.03 -0.20 3.34
C GLU A 27 4.17 -0.93 2.30
N ALA A 28 2.90 -0.53 2.13
CA ALA A 28 2.03 -1.09 1.09
C ALA A 28 2.55 -0.81 -0.32
N ILE A 29 2.99 0.42 -0.59
CA ILE A 29 3.57 0.83 -1.87
C ILE A 29 4.82 0.00 -2.17
N LYS A 30 5.70 -0.20 -1.19
CA LYS A 30 6.87 -1.08 -1.32
C LYS A 30 6.47 -2.51 -1.68
N GLY A 31 5.42 -3.04 -1.04
CA GLY A 31 4.84 -4.34 -1.37
C GLY A 31 4.36 -4.43 -2.82
N LEU A 32 3.61 -3.42 -3.29
CA LEU A 32 3.14 -3.35 -4.68
C LEU A 32 4.29 -3.29 -5.68
N LEU A 33 5.31 -2.46 -5.43
CA LEU A 33 6.50 -2.36 -6.28
C LEU A 33 7.27 -3.69 -6.32
N SER A 34 7.39 -4.38 -5.18
CA SER A 34 8.02 -5.70 -5.14
C SER A 34 7.22 -6.74 -5.95
N MET A 35 5.89 -6.71 -5.88
CA MET A 35 5.04 -7.58 -6.71
C MET A 35 5.18 -7.26 -8.20
N GLN A 36 5.30 -5.99 -8.58
CA GLN A 36 5.52 -5.58 -9.97
C GLN A 36 6.84 -6.16 -10.51
N LEU A 37 7.93 -6.06 -9.76
CA LEU A 37 9.20 -6.69 -10.16
C LEU A 37 9.05 -8.21 -10.33
N LYS A 38 8.32 -8.87 -9.43
CA LYS A 38 8.06 -10.31 -9.51
C LYS A 38 7.13 -10.69 -10.66
N GLN A 39 6.21 -9.82 -11.07
CA GLN A 39 5.41 -10.02 -12.28
C GLN A 39 6.30 -10.03 -13.53
N GLU A 40 7.25 -9.11 -13.63
CA GLU A 40 8.18 -9.09 -14.77
C GLU A 40 9.11 -10.31 -14.76
N GLU A 41 9.59 -10.75 -13.60
CA GLU A 41 10.36 -12.00 -13.45
C GLU A 41 9.52 -13.22 -13.89
N PHE A 42 8.27 -13.31 -13.45
CA PHE A 42 7.36 -14.38 -13.83
C PHE A 42 7.09 -14.40 -15.35
N ARG A 43 7.04 -13.22 -15.98
CA ARG A 43 6.77 -13.05 -17.41
C ARG A 43 7.92 -13.53 -18.31
N ILE A 44 9.14 -13.67 -17.78
CA ILE A 44 10.28 -14.25 -18.51
C ILE A 44 10.03 -15.74 -18.79
N SER A 45 9.49 -16.46 -17.81
CA SER A 45 9.27 -17.91 -17.88
C SER A 45 7.86 -18.30 -18.35
N ASN A 46 6.91 -17.35 -18.35
CA ASN A 46 5.51 -17.59 -18.66
C ASN A 46 5.00 -16.64 -19.74
N THR A 47 4.07 -17.11 -20.57
CA THR A 47 3.45 -16.30 -21.65
C THR A 47 2.48 -15.24 -21.13
N SER A 48 2.09 -15.30 -19.85
CA SER A 48 1.19 -14.34 -19.22
C SER A 48 1.65 -13.93 -17.82
N TYR A 49 1.14 -12.79 -17.35
CA TYR A 49 1.30 -12.35 -15.97
C TYR A 49 0.45 -13.20 -15.03
N SER A 50 0.88 -13.34 -13.78
CA SER A 50 0.14 -14.15 -12.81
C SER A 50 -1.00 -13.36 -12.19
N GLY A 51 -2.19 -13.96 -12.11
CA GLY A 51 -3.31 -13.46 -11.28
C GLY A 51 -3.22 -13.89 -9.81
N THR A 52 -2.21 -14.66 -9.44
CA THR A 52 -2.10 -15.29 -8.12
C THR A 52 -0.97 -14.65 -7.32
N PRO A 53 -1.27 -13.94 -6.21
CA PRO A 53 -0.25 -13.26 -5.41
C PRO A 53 0.92 -14.16 -4.97
N SER A 54 0.65 -15.43 -4.63
CA SER A 54 1.67 -16.40 -4.19
C SER A 54 2.75 -16.69 -5.22
N GLN A 55 2.48 -16.50 -6.51
CA GLN A 55 3.45 -16.71 -7.59
C GLN A 55 4.33 -15.47 -7.83
N VAL A 56 3.97 -14.32 -7.24
CA VAL A 56 4.65 -13.03 -7.46
C VAL A 56 5.02 -12.35 -6.13
N GLY A 57 5.38 -13.16 -5.14
CA GLY A 57 5.97 -12.73 -3.87
C GLY A 57 5.01 -12.60 -2.69
N ASN A 58 3.71 -12.35 -2.92
CA ASN A 58 2.66 -12.24 -1.89
C ASN A 58 3.10 -11.51 -0.59
N PRO A 59 3.36 -10.19 -0.63
CA PRO A 59 3.74 -9.44 0.56
C PRO A 59 2.71 -9.62 1.68
N THR A 60 3.19 -9.85 2.89
CA THR A 60 2.34 -9.91 4.08
C THR A 60 2.36 -8.58 4.81
N SER A 61 1.19 -8.14 5.26
CA SER A 61 1.02 -6.92 6.05
C SER A 61 -0.13 -7.10 7.03
N ASP A 62 0.00 -6.52 8.22
CA ASP A 62 -1.09 -6.46 9.20
C ASP A 62 -2.15 -5.39 8.84
N TYR A 63 -1.80 -4.48 7.93
CA TYR A 63 -2.60 -3.30 7.62
C TYR A 63 -3.13 -3.29 6.19
N TYR A 64 -2.60 -4.15 5.31
CA TYR A 64 -3.04 -4.28 3.93
C TYR A 64 -3.22 -5.75 3.52
N THR A 65 -4.13 -5.97 2.59
CA THR A 65 -4.27 -7.23 1.85
C THR A 65 -3.93 -6.96 0.39
N PHE A 66 -3.09 -7.80 -0.20
CA PHE A 66 -2.64 -7.66 -1.58
C PHE A 66 -3.38 -8.63 -2.49
N THR A 67 -3.88 -8.13 -3.61
CA THR A 67 -4.59 -8.91 -4.62
C THR A 67 -4.16 -8.46 -6.01
N ILE A 68 -4.49 -9.28 -7.01
CA ILE A 68 -4.19 -9.00 -8.42
C ILE A 68 -5.49 -9.16 -9.20
N SER A 69 -5.76 -8.22 -10.10
CA SER A 69 -6.93 -8.24 -10.97
C SER A 69 -6.53 -8.05 -12.44
N GLY A 70 -7.32 -8.63 -13.33
CA GLY A 70 -7.18 -8.45 -14.79
C GLY A 70 -5.84 -8.93 -15.35
N ALA A 71 -5.20 -9.93 -14.73
CA ALA A 71 -3.93 -10.47 -15.23
C ALA A 71 -4.12 -11.21 -16.56
N THR A 72 -3.36 -10.79 -17.57
CA THR A 72 -3.33 -11.37 -18.92
C THR A 72 -1.89 -11.38 -19.44
N ALA A 73 -1.66 -11.56 -20.75
CA ALA A 73 -0.33 -11.44 -21.34
C ALA A 73 0.23 -10.01 -21.36
N THR A 74 -0.62 -8.99 -21.26
CA THR A 74 -0.25 -7.59 -21.49
C THR A 74 -0.66 -6.63 -20.40
N VAL A 75 -1.64 -7.02 -19.56
CA VAL A 75 -2.17 -6.17 -18.49
C VAL A 75 -2.27 -6.93 -17.17
N TYR A 76 -2.15 -6.19 -16.08
CA TYR A 76 -2.51 -6.58 -14.72
C TYR A 76 -2.70 -5.32 -13.88
N THR A 77 -3.43 -5.44 -12.79
CA THR A 77 -3.53 -4.41 -11.74
C THR A 77 -3.24 -5.05 -10.38
N LEU A 78 -2.23 -4.55 -9.70
CA LEU A 78 -1.89 -4.88 -8.32
C LEU A 78 -2.70 -3.98 -7.40
N ILE A 79 -3.28 -4.54 -6.35
CA ILE A 79 -4.21 -3.84 -5.46
C ILE A 79 -3.79 -4.12 -4.02
N ALA A 80 -3.57 -3.07 -3.24
CA ALA A 80 -3.42 -3.13 -1.79
C ALA A 80 -4.64 -2.50 -1.13
N THR A 81 -5.40 -3.31 -0.39
CA THR A 81 -6.61 -2.87 0.32
C THR A 81 -6.34 -2.79 1.81
N ALA A 82 -6.58 -1.61 2.39
CA ALA A 82 -6.42 -1.35 3.81
C ALA A 82 -7.34 -2.22 4.67
N LYS A 83 -6.82 -2.71 5.79
CA LYS A 83 -7.56 -3.47 6.80
C LYS A 83 -7.25 -2.98 8.22
N GLY A 84 -8.10 -3.33 9.17
CA GLY A 84 -7.95 -2.96 10.57
C GLY A 84 -7.88 -1.44 10.75
N SER A 85 -6.94 -0.95 11.57
CA SER A 85 -6.81 0.48 11.84
C SER A 85 -6.46 1.33 10.62
N GLN A 86 -5.91 0.75 9.54
CA GLN A 86 -5.58 1.49 8.32
C GLN A 86 -6.82 1.84 7.50
N SER A 87 -7.96 1.17 7.71
CA SER A 87 -9.22 1.53 7.07
C SER A 87 -9.73 2.92 7.49
N ASN A 88 -9.18 3.51 8.55
CA ASN A 88 -9.46 4.89 8.96
C ASN A 88 -8.77 5.95 8.08
N ASP A 89 -7.83 5.55 7.21
CA ASP A 89 -7.25 6.40 6.16
C ASP A 89 -8.21 6.46 4.96
N SER A 90 -9.38 7.07 5.18
CA SER A 90 -10.56 6.97 4.32
C SER A 90 -10.35 7.39 2.86
N SER A 91 -9.42 8.31 2.60
CA SER A 91 -9.03 8.73 1.24
C SER A 91 -8.12 7.72 0.52
N CYS A 92 -7.47 6.81 1.25
CA CYS A 92 -6.40 5.95 0.76
C CYS A 92 -6.58 4.47 1.16
N THR A 93 -7.84 4.03 1.30
CA THR A 93 -8.17 2.66 1.68
C THR A 93 -7.79 1.63 0.61
N THR A 94 -7.61 2.05 -0.64
CA THR A 94 -7.21 1.17 -1.74
C THR A 94 -6.13 1.86 -2.55
N LEU A 95 -4.99 1.19 -2.72
CA LEU A 95 -3.89 1.63 -3.56
C LEU A 95 -3.75 0.66 -4.72
N THR A 96 -3.69 1.19 -5.94
CA THR A 96 -3.54 0.36 -7.15
C THR A 96 -2.33 0.76 -7.96
N LEU A 97 -1.67 -0.23 -8.53
CA LEU A 97 -0.55 -0.09 -9.46
C LEU A 97 -0.76 -1.02 -10.64
N ASN A 98 -0.86 -0.47 -11.85
CA ASN A 98 -0.97 -1.29 -13.05
C ASN A 98 0.39 -1.48 -13.73
N LYS A 99 0.43 -2.35 -14.74
CA LYS A 99 1.63 -2.63 -15.56
C LYS A 99 2.24 -1.39 -16.24
N ALA A 100 1.46 -0.33 -16.45
CA ALA A 100 1.88 0.92 -17.07
C ALA A 100 2.28 1.99 -16.02
N ASP A 101 2.61 1.57 -14.79
CA ASP A 101 2.97 2.44 -13.66
C ASP A 101 1.90 3.48 -13.28
N THR A 102 0.64 3.25 -13.67
CA THR A 102 -0.47 4.10 -13.28
C THR A 102 -0.82 3.82 -11.82
N LYS A 103 -0.73 4.86 -10.99
CA LYS A 103 -0.90 4.83 -9.54
C LYS A 103 -2.19 5.54 -9.16
N THR A 104 -3.06 4.85 -8.44
CA THR A 104 -4.36 5.41 -8.04
C THR A 104 -4.62 5.10 -6.57
N PRO A 105 -5.20 6.03 -5.79
CA PRO A 105 -5.36 7.46 -6.07
C PRO A 105 -4.01 8.20 -5.97
N SER A 106 -3.66 9.09 -6.89
CA SER A 106 -2.33 9.73 -6.96
C SER A 106 -1.92 10.48 -5.69
N ASP A 107 -2.85 11.09 -4.97
CA ASP A 107 -2.59 11.77 -3.69
C ASP A 107 -2.15 10.84 -2.56
N CYS A 108 -2.46 9.55 -2.69
CA CYS A 108 -2.08 8.53 -1.71
C CYS A 108 -0.66 7.98 -1.92
N TRP A 109 -0.01 8.33 -3.03
CA TRP A 109 1.32 7.86 -3.42
C TRP A 109 2.43 8.89 -3.18
N LYS A 110 2.16 9.92 -2.35
CA LYS A 110 3.06 11.03 -2.01
C LYS A 110 3.62 10.94 -0.57
#